data_AF-A0A9D5X5D4-F1
#
_entry.id   AF-A0A9D5X5D4-F1
#
_cell.length_a   1.000
_cell.length_b   1.000
_cell.length_c   1.000
_cell.angle_alpha   90.00
_cell.angle_beta   90.00
_cell.angle_gamma   90.00
#
_symmetry.space_group_name_H-M   'P 1'
#
loop_
_entity.id
_entity.type
_entity.pdbx_description
1 polymer ?
#
loop_
_entity_poly.entity_id
_entity_poly.type
_entity_poly.pdbx_seq_one_letter_code
_entity_poly.pdbx_strand_id
1 'polypeptide(L)'
;MIYLGNFSYNDELDSTDNYCLMPCIVEADSTDHALELFSEHLIEVAKSSDLLDGAKEIFLDSIVELGEVPTTPLIAQWQKIMPAGVGLCSITSALPTLEFDDETANAYGFNEHSHDHEEDEEEHEHEEFGDINDLDDELLEELGQDEEPFLRF
;
A
#
# COMPACT_ATOMS: atom_id res chain seq x y z
N MET A 1 -11.93 15.25 -5.62
CA MET A 1 -11.49 13.93 -6.10
C MET A 1 -11.88 12.88 -5.09
N ILE A 2 -11.95 11.61 -5.48
CA ILE A 2 -12.19 10.50 -4.56
C ILE A 2 -10.85 9.81 -4.32
N TYR A 3 -10.48 9.57 -3.07
CA TYR A 3 -9.26 8.90 -2.69
C TYR A 3 -9.56 7.58 -1.98
N LEU A 4 -8.82 6.54 -2.34
CA LEU A 4 -8.81 5.26 -1.65
C LEU A 4 -7.42 5.06 -1.03
N GLY A 5 -7.30 5.18 0.29
CA GLY A 5 -6.11 4.82 1.02
C GLY A 5 -6.15 3.34 1.41
N ASN A 6 -5.16 2.58 0.99
CA ASN A 6 -5.02 1.17 1.35
C ASN A 6 -4.08 1.07 2.55
N PHE A 7 -4.64 0.77 3.72
CA PHE A 7 -3.89 0.68 4.96
C PHE A 7 -3.70 -0.77 5.40
N SER A 8 -2.62 -1.02 6.12
CA SER A 8 -2.33 -2.32 6.70
C SER A 8 -1.75 -2.23 8.11
N TYR A 9 -1.89 -3.28 8.92
CA TYR A 9 -1.23 -3.40 10.22
C TYR A 9 -1.09 -4.85 10.66
N ASN A 10 -0.12 -5.13 11.53
CA ASN A 10 -0.02 -6.40 12.25
C ASN A 10 -0.83 -6.34 13.54
N ASP A 11 -1.66 -7.35 13.79
CA ASP A 11 -2.37 -7.48 15.06
C ASP A 11 -1.44 -8.06 16.13
N GLU A 12 -0.86 -7.17 16.94
CA GLU A 12 0.07 -7.52 18.02
C GLU A 12 -0.60 -8.27 19.20
N LEU A 13 -1.93 -8.31 19.24
CA LEU A 13 -2.67 -9.09 20.23
C LEU A 13 -2.95 -10.51 19.75
N ASP A 14 -2.75 -10.79 18.46
CA ASP A 14 -2.92 -12.12 17.90
C ASP A 14 -1.62 -12.93 17.93
N SER A 15 -1.74 -14.17 18.41
CA SER A 15 -0.65 -15.14 18.47
C SER A 15 -0.29 -15.79 17.12
N THR A 16 -1.10 -15.56 16.07
CA THR A 16 -0.89 -16.18 14.75
C THR A 16 -0.29 -15.24 13.71
N ASP A 17 0.35 -14.13 14.12
CA ASP A 17 0.94 -13.11 13.23
C ASP A 17 -0.08 -12.65 12.17
N ASN A 18 -1.28 -12.30 12.61
CA ASN A 18 -2.34 -11.89 11.70
C ASN A 18 -2.05 -10.50 11.14
N TYR A 19 -2.24 -10.39 9.83
CA TYR A 19 -2.05 -9.16 9.07
C TYR A 19 -3.41 -8.65 8.57
N CYS A 20 -3.70 -7.40 8.90
CA CYS A 20 -4.98 -6.75 8.63
C CYS A 20 -4.87 -5.82 7.43
N LEU A 21 -5.90 -5.86 6.58
CA LEU A 21 -6.05 -4.99 5.41
C LEU A 21 -7.28 -4.13 5.56
N MET A 22 -7.11 -2.82 5.43
CA MET A 22 -8.12 -1.84 5.74
C MET A 22 -8.13 -0.71 4.69
N PRO A 23 -8.79 -0.92 3.54
CA PRO A 23 -9.02 0.17 2.61
C PRO A 23 -10.01 1.19 3.20
N CYS A 24 -9.69 2.48 3.08
CA CYS A 24 -10.55 3.60 3.43
C CYS A 24 -10.78 4.50 2.23
N ILE A 25 -12.00 5.02 2.09
CA ILE A 25 -12.40 5.90 0.97
C ILE A 25 -12.87 7.26 1.49
N VAL A 26 -12.44 8.34 0.82
CA VAL A 26 -12.83 9.71 1.18
C VAL A 26 -12.92 10.59 -0.06
N GLU A 27 -13.76 11.61 -0.02
CA GLU A 27 -13.73 12.71 -0.99
C GLU A 27 -12.90 13.86 -0.41
N ALA A 28 -11.92 14.36 -1.17
CA ALA A 28 -11.06 15.46 -0.75
C ALA A 28 -10.60 16.30 -1.95
N ASP A 29 -10.05 17.47 -1.64
CA ASP A 29 -9.56 18.43 -2.64
C ASP A 29 -8.11 18.14 -3.09
N SER A 30 -7.34 17.41 -2.28
CA SER A 30 -5.95 17.03 -2.55
C SER A 30 -5.58 15.75 -1.79
N THR A 31 -4.48 15.11 -2.21
CA THR A 31 -3.86 13.98 -1.51
C THR A 31 -3.58 14.31 -0.04
N ASP A 32 -2.95 15.45 0.26
CA ASP A 32 -2.65 15.86 1.64
C ASP A 32 -3.92 15.96 2.50
N HIS A 33 -4.99 16.56 1.97
CA HIS A 33 -6.26 16.67 2.69
C HIS A 33 -6.91 15.29 2.89
N ALA A 34 -6.79 14.37 1.92
CA ALA A 34 -7.25 13.00 2.10
C ALA A 34 -6.49 12.28 3.22
N LEU A 35 -5.16 12.43 3.27
CA LEU A 35 -4.31 11.86 4.32
C LEU A 35 -4.68 12.40 5.71
N GLU A 36 -4.92 13.71 5.84
CA GLU A 36 -5.40 14.33 7.08
C GLU A 36 -6.73 13.69 7.52
N LEU A 37 -7.72 13.59 6.62
CA LEU A 37 -9.02 13.00 6.90
C LEU A 37 -8.94 11.52 7.29
N PHE A 38 -8.09 10.73 6.61
CA PHE A 38 -7.84 9.35 6.98
C PHE A 38 -7.25 9.26 8.38
N SER A 39 -6.26 10.10 8.70
CA SER A 39 -5.59 10.11 10.00
C SER A 39 -6.58 10.41 11.14
N GLU A 40 -7.40 11.46 10.97
CA GLU A 40 -8.42 11.85 11.95
C GLU A 40 -9.44 10.74 12.16
N HIS A 41 -9.89 10.10 11.07
CA HIS A 41 -10.86 9.02 11.13
C HIS A 41 -10.30 7.80 11.87
N LEU A 42 -9.10 7.35 11.55
CA LEU A 42 -8.47 6.18 12.19
C LEU A 42 -8.20 6.44 13.68
N ILE A 43 -7.79 7.66 14.05
CA ILE A 43 -7.64 8.06 15.45
C ILE A 43 -8.98 8.03 16.19
N GLU A 44 -10.07 8.46 15.56
CA GLU A 44 -11.40 8.41 16.18
C GLU A 44 -11.91 6.98 16.31
N VAL A 45 -11.68 6.12 15.31
CA VAL A 45 -12.01 4.69 15.37
C VAL A 45 -11.29 4.03 16.53
N ALA A 46 -9.98 4.27 16.71
CA ALA A 46 -9.19 3.71 17.81
C ALA A 46 -9.68 4.17 19.20
N LYS A 47 -10.37 5.32 19.29
CA LYS A 47 -10.95 5.82 20.55
C LYS A 47 -12.36 5.30 20.82
N SER A 48 -13.13 5.05 19.76
CA SER A 48 -14.58 4.81 19.83
C SER A 48 -14.99 3.36 19.60
N SER A 49 -14.06 2.52 19.12
CA SER A 49 -14.28 1.14 18.72
C SER A 49 -13.10 0.24 19.11
N ASP A 50 -13.35 -1.06 19.25
CA ASP A 50 -12.34 -2.11 19.42
C ASP A 50 -11.76 -2.62 18.09
N LEU A 51 -12.21 -2.06 16.95
CA LEU A 51 -11.78 -2.49 15.61
C LEU A 51 -10.25 -2.43 15.40
N LEU A 52 -9.59 -1.46 16.03
CA LEU A 52 -8.14 -1.26 15.92
C LEU A 52 -7.38 -1.72 17.16
N ASP A 53 -8.00 -2.55 18.02
CA ASP A 53 -7.28 -3.19 19.11
C ASP A 53 -6.14 -4.05 18.52
N GLY A 54 -4.93 -3.88 19.04
CA GLY A 54 -3.74 -4.55 18.53
C GLY A 54 -3.04 -3.84 17.36
N ALA A 55 -3.67 -2.85 16.73
CA ALA A 55 -3.03 -2.00 15.72
C ALA A 55 -2.08 -0.99 16.37
N LYS A 56 -0.84 -1.40 16.66
CA LYS A 56 0.17 -0.49 17.24
C LYS A 56 0.71 0.51 16.22
N GLU A 57 0.92 0.03 15.01
CA GLU A 57 1.45 0.78 13.87
C GLU A 57 0.57 0.47 12.66
N ILE A 58 0.05 1.51 12.00
CA ILE A 58 -0.70 1.39 10.76
C ILE A 58 0.18 1.93 9.64
N PHE A 59 0.29 1.18 8.55
CA PHE A 59 1.03 1.50 7.35
C PHE A 59 0.07 1.92 6.23
N LEU A 60 0.53 2.80 5.33
CA LEU A 60 -0.19 3.19 4.13
C LEU A 60 0.52 2.56 2.93
N ASP A 61 -0.07 1.51 2.37
CA ASP A 61 0.54 0.73 1.30
C ASP A 61 0.49 1.51 -0.02
N SER A 62 -0.68 2.10 -0.31
CA SER A 62 -0.90 2.92 -1.51
C SER A 62 -2.09 3.85 -1.33
N ILE A 63 -2.13 4.93 -2.12
CA ILE A 63 -3.31 5.77 -2.28
C ILE A 63 -3.69 5.88 -3.75
N VAL A 64 -4.95 5.59 -4.05
CA VAL A 64 -5.54 5.75 -5.39
C VAL A 64 -6.36 7.03 -5.44
N GLU A 65 -6.06 7.91 -6.38
CA GLU A 65 -6.86 9.08 -6.73
C GLU A 65 -7.76 8.77 -7.92
N LEU A 66 -9.06 9.05 -7.78
CA LEU A 66 -10.06 8.96 -8.84
C LEU A 66 -10.63 10.35 -9.12
N GLY A 67 -10.63 10.73 -10.39
CA GLY A 67 -11.21 12.01 -10.82
C GLY A 67 -12.72 12.10 -10.57
N GLU A 68 -13.42 10.98 -10.75
CA GLU A 68 -14.87 10.85 -10.56
C GLU A 68 -15.24 9.43 -10.12
N VAL A 69 -16.53 9.21 -9.80
CA VAL A 69 -17.02 7.86 -9.50
C VAL A 69 -16.90 7.00 -10.76
N PRO A 70 -16.15 5.89 -10.74
CA PRO A 70 -15.92 5.09 -11.93
C PRO A 70 -17.24 4.47 -12.42
N THR A 71 -17.48 4.58 -13.72
CA THR A 71 -18.69 4.02 -14.36
C THR A 71 -18.52 2.57 -14.80
N THR A 72 -17.29 2.06 -14.75
CA THR A 72 -16.93 0.66 -14.97
C THR A 72 -16.14 0.14 -13.77
N PRO A 73 -16.19 -1.17 -13.47
CA PRO A 73 -15.43 -1.73 -12.35
C PRO A 73 -13.92 -1.53 -12.53
N LEU A 74 -13.25 -1.14 -11.45
CA LEU A 74 -11.80 -0.93 -11.40
C LEU A 74 -11.21 -1.74 -10.24
N ILE A 75 -10.09 -2.42 -10.47
CA ILE A 75 -9.30 -3.04 -9.40
C ILE A 75 -8.39 -1.96 -8.82
N ALA A 76 -8.76 -1.41 -7.66
CA ALA A 76 -7.97 -0.36 -7.02
C ALA A 76 -6.72 -0.89 -6.31
N GLN A 77 -6.80 -2.09 -5.73
CA GLN A 77 -5.67 -2.83 -5.17
C GLN A 77 -5.85 -4.32 -5.43
N TRP A 78 -4.79 -4.98 -5.89
CA TRP A 78 -4.66 -6.43 -5.87
C TRP A 78 -3.57 -6.82 -4.88
N GLN A 79 -3.86 -7.81 -4.05
CA GLN A 79 -2.92 -8.30 -3.06
C GLN A 79 -2.97 -9.81 -2.97
N LYS A 80 -1.80 -10.42 -2.95
CA LYS A 80 -1.61 -11.86 -2.80
C LYS A 80 -0.78 -12.12 -1.55
N ILE A 81 -1.43 -12.69 -0.54
CA ILE A 81 -0.80 -13.12 0.70
C ILE A 81 -0.52 -14.62 0.63
N MET A 82 0.69 -15.02 0.99
CA MET A 82 1.13 -16.42 1.00
C MET A 82 1.92 -16.72 2.28
N PRO A 83 1.84 -17.96 2.80
CA PRO A 83 2.76 -18.40 3.86
C PRO A 83 4.21 -18.36 3.37
N ALA A 84 5.10 -17.80 4.20
CA ALA A 84 6.55 -17.89 4.01
C ALA A 84 7.15 -18.97 4.93
N GLY A 85 8.45 -19.24 4.80
CA GLY A 85 9.16 -20.18 5.69
C GLY A 85 9.03 -19.79 7.18
N VAL A 86 8.99 -18.48 7.44
CA VAL A 86 8.61 -17.85 8.72
C VAL A 86 7.67 -16.69 8.37
N GLY A 87 6.49 -16.63 9.01
CA GLY A 87 5.52 -15.55 8.81
C GLY A 87 4.75 -15.58 7.48
N LEU A 88 4.35 -14.40 7.02
CA LEU A 88 3.60 -14.17 5.77
C LEU A 88 4.44 -13.33 4.80
N CYS A 89 4.27 -13.59 3.51
CA CYS A 89 4.75 -12.74 2.43
C CYS A 89 3.54 -12.16 1.68
N SER A 90 3.62 -10.87 1.35
CA SER A 90 2.59 -10.17 0.59
C SER A 90 3.17 -9.57 -0.68
N ILE A 91 2.44 -9.70 -1.79
CA ILE A 91 2.68 -8.98 -3.03
C ILE A 91 1.48 -8.08 -3.28
N THR A 92 1.72 -6.80 -3.50
CA THR A 92 0.66 -5.79 -3.70
C THR A 92 0.87 -5.06 -5.03
N SER A 93 -0.22 -4.72 -5.70
CA SER A 93 -0.21 -3.86 -6.89
C SER A 93 -1.44 -2.96 -6.89
N ALA A 94 -1.22 -1.65 -7.03
CA ALA A 94 -2.28 -0.67 -7.20
C ALA A 94 -2.61 -0.53 -8.68
N LEU A 95 -3.91 -0.45 -9.01
CA LEU A 95 -4.41 -0.30 -10.38
C LEU A 95 -3.84 -1.31 -11.41
N PRO A 96 -3.75 -2.62 -11.12
CA PRO A 96 -3.03 -3.60 -11.96
C PRO A 96 -3.63 -3.84 -13.35
N THR A 97 -4.81 -3.29 -13.64
CA THR A 97 -5.53 -3.48 -14.91
C THR A 97 -5.61 -2.21 -15.75
N LEU A 98 -5.10 -1.08 -15.25
CA LEU A 98 -5.04 0.16 -16.01
C LEU A 98 -3.72 0.25 -16.77
N GLU A 99 -3.80 0.77 -17.99
CA GLU A 99 -2.63 1.13 -18.76
C GLU A 99 -2.07 2.47 -18.25
N PHE A 100 -0.77 2.72 -18.44
CA PHE A 100 -0.09 3.90 -17.91
C PHE A 100 -0.63 5.24 -18.46
N ASP A 101 -1.28 5.22 -19.63
CA ASP A 101 -1.87 6.40 -20.27
C ASP A 101 -3.37 6.61 -19.94
N ASP A 102 -3.95 5.78 -19.07
CA ASP A 102 -5.34 5.90 -18.66
C ASP A 102 -5.52 6.98 -17.57
N GLU A 103 -6.23 8.06 -17.92
CA GLU A 103 -6.47 9.20 -17.01
C GLU A 103 -7.59 8.94 -15.97
N THR A 104 -8.18 7.74 -15.91
CA THR A 104 -9.29 7.43 -15.00
C THR A 104 -8.88 7.48 -13.53
N ALA A 105 -7.66 7.02 -13.22
CA ALA A 105 -7.17 6.88 -11.86
C ALA A 105 -5.64 6.97 -11.81
N ASN A 106 -5.12 7.53 -10.72
CA ASN A 106 -3.69 7.52 -10.42
C ASN A 106 -3.44 6.77 -9.12
N ALA A 107 -2.33 6.05 -9.00
CA ALA A 107 -1.90 5.42 -7.76
C ALA A 107 -0.54 5.97 -7.33
N TYR A 108 -0.41 6.21 -6.03
CA TYR A 108 0.84 6.62 -5.41
C TYR A 108 1.22 5.56 -4.38
N GLY A 109 2.39 4.95 -4.58
CA GLY A 109 2.99 4.01 -3.63
C GLY A 109 3.90 4.76 -2.66
N PHE A 110 3.98 4.26 -1.43
CA PHE A 110 4.94 4.74 -0.43
C PHE A 110 6.08 3.75 -0.20
N ASN A 111 6.10 2.65 -0.97
CA ASN A 111 7.01 1.52 -0.84
C ASN A 111 8.15 1.50 -1.89
N GLU A 112 8.32 2.59 -2.64
CA GLU A 112 9.43 2.69 -3.58
C GLU A 112 10.46 3.62 -2.95
N HIS A 113 11.56 3.03 -2.47
CA HIS A 113 12.81 3.77 -2.42
C HIS A 113 12.98 4.44 -3.79
N SER A 114 13.07 5.77 -3.76
CA SER A 114 13.53 6.57 -4.87
C SER A 114 14.83 5.95 -5.38
N HIS A 115 14.75 5.15 -6.45
CA HIS A 115 15.83 5.18 -7.41
C HIS A 115 15.79 6.61 -7.91
N ASP A 116 16.69 7.44 -7.37
CA ASP A 116 17.03 8.72 -7.97
C ASP A 116 17.33 8.43 -9.44
N HIS A 117 16.33 8.59 -10.29
CA HIS A 117 16.49 8.73 -11.72
C HIS A 117 17.21 10.06 -11.93
N GLU A 118 18.52 10.08 -11.65
CA GLU A 118 19.38 10.97 -12.40
C GLU A 118 19.21 10.57 -13.86
N GLU A 119 18.73 11.52 -14.66
CA GLU A 119 18.53 11.42 -16.10
C GLU A 119 19.82 10.93 -16.78
N ASP A 120 19.97 9.62 -16.97
CA ASP A 120 20.86 9.06 -17.97
C ASP A 120 20.01 8.37 -19.04
N GLU A 121 20.08 8.92 -20.25
CA GLU A 121 19.48 8.40 -21.48
C GLU A 121 20.10 7.05 -21.86
N GLU A 122 19.78 5.97 -21.16
CA GLU A 122 20.10 4.61 -21.58
C GLU A 122 18.78 3.87 -21.88
N GLU A 123 18.68 3.33 -23.10
CA GLU A 123 17.55 2.54 -23.59
C GLU A 123 17.15 1.49 -22.54
N HIS A 124 15.96 1.64 -21.95
CA HIS A 124 15.40 0.64 -21.04
C HIS A 124 15.14 -0.66 -21.83
N GLU A 125 16.10 -1.59 -21.81
CA GLU A 125 15.80 -3.00 -21.94
C GLU A 125 14.92 -3.36 -20.75
N HIS A 126 13.67 -3.77 -21.02
CA HIS A 126 12.76 -4.31 -20.01
C HIS A 126 13.48 -5.44 -19.27
N GLU A 127 13.87 -5.21 -18.01
CA GLU A 127 14.32 -6.28 -17.13
C GLU A 127 13.11 -7.20 -16.88
N GLU A 128 13.18 -8.39 -17.48
CA GLU A 128 12.30 -9.51 -17.20
C GLU A 128 12.42 -9.80 -15.69
N PHE A 129 11.37 -9.50 -14.91
CA PHE A 129 11.30 -9.86 -13.50
C PHE A 129 11.75 -11.32 -13.34
N GLY A 130 12.89 -11.51 -12.68
CA GLY A 130 13.50 -12.83 -12.48
C GLY A 130 12.51 -13.80 -11.83
N ASP A 131 12.73 -15.10 -12.07
CA ASP A 131 11.91 -16.16 -11.48
C ASP A 131 11.95 -16.06 -9.95
N ILE A 132 10.77 -16.09 -9.30
CA ILE A 132 10.61 -15.94 -7.83
C ILE A 132 11.45 -16.97 -7.04
N ASN A 133 11.91 -18.04 -7.70
CA ASN A 133 12.77 -19.05 -7.11
C ASN A 133 14.20 -18.56 -6.83
N ASP A 134 14.60 -17.39 -7.33
CA ASP A 134 15.95 -16.81 -7.19
C ASP A 134 16.02 -15.61 -6.22
N LEU A 135 14.96 -15.31 -5.45
CA LEU A 135 15.06 -14.35 -4.33
C LEU A 135 15.96 -14.94 -3.23
N ASP A 136 17.14 -14.36 -3.03
CA ASP A 136 18.04 -14.71 -1.95
C ASP A 136 17.66 -14.02 -0.63
N ASP A 137 18.20 -14.54 0.48
CA ASP A 137 17.93 -14.02 1.83
C ASP A 137 18.43 -12.57 2.01
N GLU A 138 19.38 -12.12 1.19
CA GLU A 138 19.95 -10.77 1.24
C GLU A 138 18.99 -9.75 0.62
N LEU A 139 18.34 -10.08 -0.51
CA LEU A 139 17.25 -9.30 -1.10
C LEU A 139 15.99 -9.27 -0.22
N LEU A 140 15.71 -10.36 0.51
CA LEU A 140 14.60 -10.38 1.49
C LEU A 140 14.89 -9.51 2.72
N GLU A 141 16.13 -9.44 3.17
CA GLU A 141 16.56 -8.51 4.23
C GLU A 141 16.55 -7.05 3.74
N GLU A 142 16.88 -6.80 2.47
CA GLU A 142 16.86 -5.47 1.86
C GLU A 142 15.43 -4.95 1.60
N LEU A 143 14.50 -5.83 1.22
CA LEU A 143 13.06 -5.54 1.16
C LEU A 143 12.40 -5.40 2.54
N GLY A 144 13.10 -5.78 3.61
CA GLY A 144 12.64 -5.67 4.99
C GLY A 144 13.05 -4.36 5.69
N GLN A 145 13.58 -3.36 4.95
CA GLN A 145 14.00 -2.09 5.56
C GLN A 145 12.82 -1.24 6.03
N ASP A 146 13.01 -0.61 7.20
CA ASP A 146 11.99 0.01 8.07
C ASP A 146 11.05 1.00 7.33
N GLU A 147 9.89 0.51 6.87
CA GLU A 147 8.79 1.37 6.43
C GLU A 147 8.34 2.29 7.58
N GLU A 148 8.25 3.60 7.34
CA GLU A 148 7.69 4.52 8.34
C GLU A 148 6.17 4.34 8.41
N PRO A 149 5.61 4.05 9.60
CA PRO A 149 4.17 3.85 9.72
C PRO A 149 3.44 5.18 9.53
N PHE A 150 2.29 5.11 8.86
CA PHE A 150 1.37 6.22 8.68
C PHE A 150 0.82 6.74 10.02
N LEU A 151 0.51 5.84 10.96
CA LEU A 151 0.07 6.18 12.31
C LEU A 151 0.71 5.27 13.37
N ARG A 152 0.94 5.84 14.56
CA ARG A 152 1.35 5.13 15.77
C ARG A 152 0.39 5.47 16.91
N PHE A 153 -0.02 4.46 17.68
CA PHE A 153 -0.92 4.61 18.84
C PHE A 153 -0.20 4.50 20.19
#